data_AF-A0A318Z1W3-F1
#
_entry.id   AF-A0A318Z1W3-F1
#
_cell.length_a   1.000
_cell.length_b   1.000
_cell.length_c   1.000
_cell.angle_alpha   90.00
_cell.angle_beta   90.00
_cell.angle_gamma   90.00
#
_symmetry.space_group_name_H-M   'P 1'
#
loop_
_entity.id
_entity.type
_entity.pdbx_description
1 polymer ?
#
loop_
_entity_poly.entity_id
_entity_poly.type
_entity_poly.pdbx_seq_one_letter_code
_entity_poly.pdbx_strand_id
1 'polypeptide(L)'
;MAILRSTYRNPFIIIGGAGSLYYRNGVQLCDDESFAYKHWYAWPDVHLDYMSTRMFDHGQRAFGTFIRTFKWARSNFENPGWFSLLFRPFASWFLWSAKKNLTSRNTLGLIFCSRAALTMWEGVQETKWSFLSPPWQLRDKGIRTGKYEVHVDDTMGSAEYGINNGIYNEDMAVAIVDEIENNKLTHKHWTCTGPIGVKEW
;
A
#
# COMPACT_ATOMS: atom_id res chain seq x y z
N MET A 1 -29.35 -6.33 -15.48
CA MET A 1 -28.33 -5.74 -14.58
C MET A 1 -29.05 -4.83 -13.60
N ALA A 2 -29.08 -5.18 -12.31
CA ALA A 2 -29.69 -4.32 -11.31
C ALA A 2 -28.72 -3.19 -10.96
N ILE A 3 -28.87 -2.04 -11.63
CA ILE A 3 -28.26 -0.79 -11.17
C ILE A 3 -29.10 -0.37 -9.97
N LEU A 4 -28.59 -0.59 -8.76
CA LEU A 4 -29.19 -0.03 -7.55
C LEU A 4 -29.13 1.50 -7.70
N ARG A 5 -30.26 2.12 -8.02
CA ARG A 5 -30.35 3.57 -8.16
C ARG A 5 -30.30 4.19 -6.77
N SER A 6 -29.14 4.71 -6.39
CA SER A 6 -29.00 5.49 -5.16
C SER A 6 -29.66 6.87 -5.35
N THR A 7 -30.37 7.34 -4.33
CA THR A 7 -30.90 8.71 -4.23
C THR A 7 -29.89 9.68 -3.64
N TYR A 8 -28.73 9.20 -3.19
CA TYR A 8 -27.68 10.02 -2.62
C TYR A 8 -27.05 10.94 -3.67
N ARG A 9 -26.85 12.22 -3.31
CA ARG A 9 -26.37 13.28 -4.21
C ARG A 9 -25.08 13.95 -3.74
N ASN A 10 -24.61 13.63 -2.54
CA ASN A 10 -23.39 14.21 -2.00
C ASN A 10 -22.14 13.53 -2.61
N PRO A 11 -20.95 14.11 -2.43
CA PRO A 11 -19.72 13.52 -2.93
C PRO A 11 -19.46 12.13 -2.35
N PHE A 12 -18.87 11.27 -3.16
CA PHE A 12 -18.36 9.96 -2.74
C PHE A 12 -16.84 9.99 -2.59
N ILE A 13 -16.33 9.35 -1.56
CA ILE A 13 -14.92 8.99 -1.48
C ILE A 13 -14.82 7.48 -1.59
N ILE A 14 -14.13 7.01 -2.62
CA ILE A 14 -13.87 5.59 -2.85
C ILE A 14 -12.49 5.27 -2.30
N ILE A 15 -12.41 4.29 -1.41
CA ILE A 15 -11.14 3.82 -0.85
C ILE A 15 -10.70 2.58 -1.63
N GLY A 16 -9.61 2.72 -2.37
CA GLY A 16 -9.02 1.67 -3.19
C GLY A 16 -7.85 0.97 -2.49
N GLY A 17 -6.89 0.53 -3.30
CA GLY A 17 -5.64 -0.08 -2.83
C GLY A 17 -4.44 0.59 -3.48
N ALA A 18 -3.29 0.56 -2.82
CA ALA A 18 -2.07 1.20 -3.31
C ALA A 18 -1.65 0.73 -4.73
N GLY A 19 -2.09 -0.46 -5.17
CA GLY A 19 -1.80 -0.98 -6.51
C GLY A 19 -2.30 -0.12 -7.67
N SER A 20 -3.31 0.74 -7.46
CA SER A 20 -3.80 1.68 -8.48
C SER A 20 -2.95 2.93 -8.64
N LEU A 21 -2.03 3.23 -7.71
CA LEU A 21 -1.20 4.44 -7.75
C LEU A 21 -0.32 4.50 -9.02
N TYR A 22 -0.22 5.63 -9.68
CA TYR A 22 0.70 5.89 -10.78
C TYR A 22 2.09 6.23 -10.24
N TYR A 23 3.05 5.43 -10.69
CA TYR A 23 4.47 5.66 -10.54
C TYR A 23 5.02 6.31 -11.83
N ARG A 24 6.33 6.61 -11.84
CA ARG A 24 7.03 7.34 -12.90
C ARG A 24 6.62 6.88 -14.31
N ASN A 25 6.39 7.86 -15.19
CA ASN A 25 6.04 7.67 -16.60
C ASN A 25 4.68 7.01 -16.86
N GLY A 26 3.68 7.26 -16.00
CA GLY A 26 2.29 6.80 -16.19
C GLY A 26 2.09 5.30 -15.99
N VAL A 27 3.08 4.61 -15.41
CA VAL A 27 2.99 3.19 -15.07
C VAL A 27 2.33 3.06 -13.71
N GLN A 28 1.21 2.33 -13.62
CA GLN A 28 0.63 2.04 -12.32
C GLN A 28 1.48 1.06 -11.53
N LEU A 29 1.42 1.17 -10.21
CA LEU A 29 2.21 0.42 -9.26
C LEU A 29 2.09 -1.09 -9.51
N CYS A 30 0.90 -1.58 -9.83
CA CYS A 30 0.68 -2.99 -10.13
C CYS A 30 1.21 -3.49 -11.49
N ASP A 31 1.63 -2.60 -12.40
CA ASP A 31 2.33 -2.96 -13.64
C ASP A 31 3.85 -2.98 -13.51
N ASP A 32 4.42 -2.55 -12.38
CA ASP A 32 5.87 -2.57 -12.20
C ASP A 32 6.42 -4.01 -12.26
N GLU A 33 7.58 -4.17 -12.89
CA GLU A 33 8.15 -5.50 -13.10
C GLU A 33 8.53 -6.13 -11.76
N SER A 34 8.05 -7.35 -11.51
CA SER A 34 8.21 -8.02 -10.21
C SER A 34 7.71 -7.19 -9.04
N PHE A 35 6.71 -6.32 -9.28
CA PHE A 35 6.16 -5.32 -8.37
C PHE A 35 6.14 -5.79 -6.91
N ALA A 36 5.40 -6.88 -6.65
CA ALA A 36 5.18 -7.39 -5.30
C ALA A 36 6.50 -7.73 -4.58
N TYR A 37 7.40 -8.46 -5.24
CA TYR A 37 8.68 -8.82 -4.62
C TYR A 37 9.58 -7.60 -4.42
N LYS A 38 9.70 -6.73 -5.43
CA LYS A 38 10.55 -5.54 -5.40
C LYS A 38 10.16 -4.61 -4.25
N HIS A 39 8.87 -4.34 -4.10
CA HIS A 39 8.36 -3.45 -3.06
C HIS A 39 8.37 -4.08 -1.67
N TRP A 40 8.16 -5.40 -1.56
CA TRP A 40 8.38 -6.12 -0.31
C TRP A 40 9.84 -6.08 0.13
N TYR A 41 10.77 -6.23 -0.82
CA TYR A 41 12.20 -6.17 -0.54
C TYR A 41 12.66 -4.75 -0.16
N ALA A 42 12.02 -3.71 -0.68
CA ALA A 42 12.37 -2.32 -0.37
C ALA A 42 11.82 -1.81 0.98
N TRP A 43 10.92 -2.56 1.64
CA TRP A 43 10.27 -2.08 2.86
C TRP A 43 11.24 -1.90 4.04
N PRO A 44 11.09 -0.82 4.85
CA PRO A 44 11.85 -0.67 6.08
C PRO A 44 11.59 -1.84 7.04
N ASP A 45 12.62 -2.27 7.79
CA ASP A 45 12.50 -3.34 8.81
C ASP A 45 11.37 -3.06 9.80
N VAL A 46 11.23 -1.80 10.22
CA VAL A 46 10.17 -1.35 11.14
C VAL A 46 8.78 -1.63 10.58
N HIS A 47 8.59 -1.48 9.27
CA HIS A 47 7.31 -1.77 8.62
C HIS A 47 7.06 -3.28 8.51
N LEU A 48 8.09 -4.08 8.21
CA LEU A 48 7.99 -5.54 8.22
C LEU A 48 7.65 -6.08 9.61
N ASP A 49 8.23 -5.53 10.66
CA ASP A 49 7.93 -5.92 12.05
C ASP A 49 6.50 -5.56 12.44
N TYR A 50 6.05 -4.36 12.06
CA TYR A 50 4.66 -3.94 12.20
C TYR A 50 3.70 -4.90 11.47
N MET A 51 3.95 -5.18 10.18
CA MET A 51 3.12 -6.09 9.39
C MET A 51 3.10 -7.48 9.99
N SER A 52 4.24 -8.02 10.43
CA SER A 52 4.31 -9.30 11.11
C SER A 52 3.42 -9.32 12.36
N THR A 53 3.56 -8.31 13.23
CA THR A 53 2.79 -8.18 14.47
C THR A 53 1.29 -8.11 14.19
N ARG A 54 0.89 -7.26 13.24
CA ARG A 54 -0.50 -7.16 12.80
C ARG A 54 -1.06 -8.50 12.32
N MET A 55 -0.28 -9.28 11.56
CA MET A 55 -0.75 -10.60 11.11
C MET A 55 -0.92 -11.59 12.26
N PHE A 56 -0.06 -11.53 13.29
CA PHE A 56 -0.24 -12.33 14.50
C PHE A 56 -1.50 -11.90 15.27
N ASP A 57 -1.73 -10.60 15.43
CA ASP A 57 -2.92 -10.05 16.10
C ASP A 57 -4.22 -10.48 15.41
N HIS A 58 -4.22 -10.56 14.08
CA HIS A 58 -5.38 -11.05 13.29
C HIS A 58 -5.44 -12.58 13.13
N GLY A 59 -4.61 -13.34 13.85
CA GLY A 59 -4.62 -14.82 13.82
C GLY A 59 -3.96 -15.44 12.58
N GLN A 60 -3.38 -14.65 11.69
CA GLN A 60 -2.70 -15.10 10.47
C GLN A 60 -1.24 -15.49 10.72
N ARG A 61 -1.03 -16.51 11.57
CA ARG A 61 0.31 -16.94 12.02
C ARG A 61 1.26 -17.34 10.88
N ALA A 62 0.74 -18.01 9.84
CA ALA A 62 1.54 -18.44 8.70
C ALA A 62 2.15 -17.24 7.96
N PHE A 63 1.34 -16.21 7.70
CA PHE A 63 1.79 -15.01 7.01
C PHE A 63 2.69 -14.14 7.89
N GLY A 64 2.38 -14.01 9.18
CA GLY A 64 3.26 -13.34 10.15
C GLY A 64 4.64 -13.99 10.25
N THR A 65 4.71 -15.33 10.19
CA THR A 65 5.98 -16.09 10.16
C THR A 65 6.71 -15.89 8.84
N PHE A 66 5.99 -15.91 7.70
CA PHE A 66 6.57 -15.62 6.39
C PHE A 66 7.28 -14.27 6.35
N ILE A 67 6.65 -13.21 6.89
CA ILE A 67 7.24 -11.86 6.94
C ILE A 67 8.53 -11.84 7.77
N ARG A 68 8.56 -12.52 8.93
CA ARG A 68 9.77 -12.61 9.77
C ARG A 68 10.90 -13.35 9.06
N THR A 69 10.58 -14.47 8.40
CA THR A 69 11.56 -15.25 7.65
C THR A 69 12.07 -14.47 6.43
N PHE A 70 11.21 -13.69 5.77
CA PHE A 70 11.61 -12.80 4.68
C PHE A 70 12.60 -11.73 5.14
N LYS A 71 12.29 -11.06 6.26
CA LYS A 71 13.20 -10.09 6.88
C LYS A 71 14.54 -10.74 7.26
N TRP A 72 14.51 -11.91 7.91
CA TRP A 72 15.72 -12.66 8.26
C TRP A 72 16.54 -13.02 7.02
N ALA A 73 15.89 -13.56 5.98
CA ALA A 73 16.56 -13.97 4.75
C ALA A 73 17.21 -12.76 4.05
N ARG A 74 16.51 -11.62 3.96
CA ARG A 74 17.05 -10.35 3.45
C ARG A 74 18.27 -9.89 4.25
N SER A 75 18.17 -9.88 5.58
CA SER A 75 19.25 -9.42 6.47
C SER A 75 20.55 -10.23 6.30
N ASN A 76 20.46 -11.53 6.00
CA ASN A 76 21.63 -12.37 5.71
C ASN A 76 22.39 -11.98 4.43
N PHE A 77 21.72 -11.30 3.49
CA PHE A 77 22.35 -10.76 2.29
C PHE A 77 22.90 -9.36 2.51
N GLU A 78 22.15 -8.49 3.19
CA GLU A 78 22.51 -7.08 3.40
C GLU A 78 23.62 -6.90 4.45
N ASN A 79 23.67 -7.75 5.48
CA ASN A 79 24.66 -7.68 6.56
C ASN A 79 25.45 -9.00 6.67
N PRO A 80 26.54 -9.18 5.89
CA PRO A 80 27.36 -10.39 5.92
C PRO A 80 28.05 -10.59 7.29
N GLY A 81 27.62 -11.59 8.05
CA GLY A 81 28.34 -12.11 9.23
C GLY A 81 28.88 -13.52 9.00
N TRP A 82 29.76 -14.02 9.88
CA TRP A 82 30.27 -15.39 9.79
C TRP A 82 29.16 -16.46 9.86
N PHE A 83 28.14 -16.23 10.71
CA PHE A 83 26.95 -17.08 10.80
C PHE A 83 26.06 -16.99 9.55
N SER A 84 26.03 -15.84 8.87
CA SER A 84 25.21 -15.65 7.67
C SER A 84 25.70 -16.51 6.49
N LEU A 85 27.01 -16.76 6.41
CA LEU A 85 27.63 -17.57 5.36
C LEU A 85 27.10 -19.01 5.33
N LEU A 86 26.82 -19.59 6.50
CA LEU A 86 26.29 -20.93 6.64
C LEU A 86 24.82 -21.02 6.16
N PHE A 87 24.02 -20.00 6.42
CA PHE A 87 22.58 -19.99 6.12
C PHE A 87 22.22 -19.33 4.78
N ARG A 88 23.17 -18.66 4.12
CA ARG A 88 23.01 -18.08 2.78
C ARG A 88 22.36 -19.00 1.73
N PRO A 89 22.73 -20.29 1.57
CA PRO A 89 22.05 -21.14 0.59
C PRO A 89 20.56 -21.30 0.90
N PHE A 90 20.19 -21.41 2.18
CA PHE A 90 18.79 -21.50 2.61
C PHE A 90 18.06 -20.17 2.45
N ALA A 91 18.68 -19.05 2.83
CA ALA A 91 18.13 -17.71 2.65
C ALA A 91 17.91 -17.40 1.15
N SER A 92 18.87 -17.79 0.29
CA SER A 92 18.77 -17.65 -1.17
C SER A 92 17.58 -18.44 -1.72
N TRP A 93 17.48 -19.71 -1.34
CA TRP A 93 16.36 -20.56 -1.74
C TRP A 93 15.01 -20.00 -1.27
N PHE A 94 14.94 -19.49 -0.04
CA PHE A 94 13.73 -18.88 0.51
C PHE A 94 13.33 -17.62 -0.27
N LEU A 95 14.26 -16.69 -0.52
CA LEU A 95 13.98 -15.47 -1.29
C LEU A 95 13.59 -15.78 -2.74
N TRP A 96 14.24 -16.77 -3.36
CA TRP A 96 13.86 -17.25 -4.68
C TRP A 96 12.43 -17.81 -4.69
N SER A 97 12.09 -18.64 -3.71
CA SER A 97 10.73 -19.18 -3.55
C SER A 97 9.70 -18.07 -3.29
N ALA A 98 10.04 -17.11 -2.41
CA ALA A 98 9.21 -15.95 -2.12
C ALA A 98 8.98 -15.10 -3.39
N LYS A 99 10.03 -14.84 -4.17
CA LYS A 99 9.92 -14.15 -5.46
C LYS A 99 8.94 -14.86 -6.39
N LYS A 100 9.12 -16.17 -6.60
CA LYS A 100 8.25 -16.98 -7.46
C LYS A 100 6.77 -16.92 -7.03
N ASN A 101 6.49 -16.96 -5.73
CA ASN A 101 5.14 -16.90 -5.20
C ASN A 101 4.53 -15.49 -5.30
N LEU A 102 5.29 -14.45 -4.95
CA LEU A 102 4.85 -13.05 -4.99
C LEU A 102 4.65 -12.55 -6.42
N THR A 103 5.38 -13.08 -7.40
CA THR A 103 5.19 -12.75 -8.82
C THR A 103 4.19 -13.68 -9.53
N SER A 104 3.56 -14.60 -8.82
CA SER A 104 2.57 -15.50 -9.44
C SER A 104 1.28 -14.75 -9.78
N ARG A 105 0.65 -15.10 -10.91
CA ARG A 105 -0.58 -14.43 -11.40
C ARG A 105 -1.70 -14.43 -10.37
N ASN A 106 -1.85 -15.52 -9.61
CA ASN A 106 -2.89 -15.65 -8.59
C ASN A 106 -2.67 -14.67 -7.43
N THR A 107 -1.41 -14.49 -7.00
CA THR A 107 -1.06 -13.52 -5.94
C THR A 107 -1.27 -12.08 -6.39
N LEU A 108 -0.96 -11.79 -7.66
CA LEU A 108 -1.14 -10.44 -8.23
C LEU A 108 -2.61 -10.09 -8.51
N GLY A 109 -3.51 -11.08 -8.57
CA GLY A 109 -4.92 -10.87 -8.86
C GLY A 109 -5.58 -9.84 -7.94
N LEU A 110 -5.32 -9.92 -6.63
CA LEU A 110 -5.85 -8.96 -5.65
C LEU A 110 -5.33 -7.53 -5.91
N ILE A 111 -4.08 -7.42 -6.34
CA ILE A 111 -3.45 -6.12 -6.60
C ILE A 111 -4.06 -5.50 -7.86
N PHE A 112 -4.26 -6.30 -8.92
CA PHE A 112 -4.95 -5.84 -10.14
C PHE A 112 -6.40 -5.41 -9.90
N CYS A 113 -7.08 -5.99 -8.90
CA CYS A 113 -8.40 -5.51 -8.50
C CYS A 113 -8.39 -4.03 -8.04
N SER A 114 -7.26 -3.52 -7.54
CA SER A 114 -7.13 -2.10 -7.17
C SER A 114 -7.25 -1.19 -8.41
N ARG A 115 -6.57 -1.54 -9.51
CA ARG A 115 -6.74 -0.86 -10.81
C ARG A 115 -8.16 -0.98 -11.31
N ALA A 116 -8.70 -2.20 -11.31
CA ALA A 116 -10.05 -2.44 -11.81
C ALA A 116 -11.08 -1.56 -11.08
N ALA A 117 -10.92 -1.39 -9.76
CA ALA A 117 -11.74 -0.49 -8.97
C ALA A 117 -11.60 0.97 -9.42
N LEU A 118 -10.39 1.48 -9.66
CA LEU A 118 -10.19 2.84 -10.18
C LEU A 118 -10.85 3.01 -11.56
N THR A 119 -10.64 2.08 -12.49
CA THR A 119 -11.17 2.14 -13.85
C THR A 119 -12.70 2.07 -13.91
N MET A 120 -13.38 1.50 -12.91
CA MET A 120 -14.84 1.57 -12.81
C MET A 120 -15.37 3.00 -12.59
N TRP A 121 -14.56 3.87 -11.98
CA TRP A 121 -14.91 5.26 -11.70
C TRP A 121 -14.35 6.23 -12.75
N GLU A 122 -13.27 5.85 -13.42
CA GLU A 122 -12.73 6.58 -14.58
C GLU A 122 -13.83 6.74 -15.65
N GLY A 123 -14.22 7.98 -15.94
CA GLY A 123 -15.27 8.31 -16.90
C GLY A 123 -16.66 8.59 -16.31
N VAL A 124 -16.88 8.35 -15.01
CA VAL A 124 -18.13 8.75 -14.35
C VAL A 124 -18.14 10.27 -14.14
N GLN A 125 -18.94 11.00 -14.91
CA GLN A 125 -19.02 12.47 -14.82
C GLN A 125 -20.26 12.96 -14.06
N GLU A 126 -21.33 12.17 -14.01
CA GLU A 126 -22.62 12.58 -13.43
C GLU A 126 -22.60 12.70 -11.90
N THR A 127 -21.65 12.04 -11.25
CA THR A 127 -21.53 11.98 -9.79
C THR A 127 -20.21 12.60 -9.35
N LYS A 128 -20.22 13.39 -8.27
CA LYS A 128 -18.99 13.89 -7.65
C LYS A 128 -18.34 12.76 -6.86
N TRP A 129 -17.12 12.39 -7.22
CA TRP A 129 -16.36 11.35 -6.54
C TRP A 129 -14.90 11.74 -6.41
N SER A 130 -14.20 11.22 -5.41
CA SER A 130 -12.73 11.18 -5.35
C SER A 130 -12.28 9.76 -5.01
N PHE A 131 -11.13 9.35 -5.53
CA PHE A 131 -10.58 8.01 -5.32
C PHE A 131 -9.33 8.09 -4.47
N LEU A 132 -9.43 7.66 -3.22
CA LEU A 132 -8.32 7.59 -2.27
C LEU A 132 -7.65 6.21 -2.37
N SER A 133 -6.40 6.19 -2.80
CA SER A 133 -5.54 5.02 -2.67
C SER A 133 -4.62 5.22 -1.47
N PRO A 134 -4.71 4.37 -0.43
CA PRO A 134 -3.79 4.44 0.71
C PRO A 134 -2.33 4.31 0.25
N PRO A 135 -1.36 4.92 0.95
CA PRO A 135 0.05 4.75 0.66
C PRO A 135 0.47 3.30 0.89
N TRP A 136 1.61 2.91 0.30
CA TRP A 136 2.09 1.53 0.36
C TRP A 136 2.40 1.07 1.79
N GLN A 137 2.80 1.99 2.68
CA GLN A 137 3.02 1.72 4.10
C GLN A 137 1.88 2.26 4.98
N LEU A 138 0.72 1.61 4.97
CA LEU A 138 -0.39 1.94 5.87
C LEU A 138 -0.23 1.27 7.24
N ARG A 139 -0.26 2.06 8.32
CA ARG A 139 -0.06 1.59 9.70
C ARG A 139 -1.31 1.76 10.56
N ASP A 140 -1.58 0.79 11.42
CA ASP A 140 -2.61 0.86 12.46
C ASP A 140 -1.99 1.16 13.84
N LYS A 141 -2.84 1.52 14.82
CA LYS A 141 -2.45 1.81 16.21
C LYS A 141 -1.41 2.93 16.29
N GLY A 142 -1.64 4.01 15.55
CA GLY A 142 -0.77 5.18 15.53
C GLY A 142 -1.24 6.30 16.44
N ILE A 143 -0.35 7.27 16.68
CA ILE A 143 -0.75 8.55 17.28
C ILE A 143 -1.44 9.38 16.21
N ARG A 144 -2.63 9.89 16.51
CA ARG A 144 -3.28 10.93 15.70
C ARG A 144 -2.49 12.24 15.82
N THR A 145 -1.72 12.58 14.80
CA THR A 145 -0.97 13.84 14.75
C THR A 145 -1.76 14.97 14.11
N GLY A 146 -2.75 14.64 13.28
CA GLY A 146 -3.50 15.58 12.45
C GLY A 146 -2.68 16.19 11.31
N LYS A 147 -1.45 15.70 11.08
CA LYS A 147 -0.57 16.19 10.03
C LYS A 147 -0.54 15.18 8.89
N TYR A 148 -0.88 15.63 7.69
CA TYR A 148 -0.81 14.81 6.49
C TYR A 148 -0.52 15.71 5.28
N GLU A 149 -0.04 15.08 4.22
CA GLU A 149 0.19 15.70 2.91
C GLU A 149 -0.64 14.94 1.88
N VAL A 150 -1.33 15.67 1.02
CA VAL A 150 -2.14 15.13 -0.07
C VAL A 150 -1.33 15.16 -1.35
N HIS A 151 -1.30 14.04 -2.05
CA HIS A 151 -0.65 13.91 -3.35
C HIS A 151 -1.70 13.48 -4.37
N VAL A 152 -1.94 14.33 -5.36
CA VAL A 152 -2.84 14.00 -6.46
C VAL A 152 -2.06 13.17 -7.47
N ASP A 153 -2.66 12.05 -7.82
CA ASP A 153 -2.08 11.08 -8.71
C ASP A 153 -2.74 11.23 -10.08
N ASP A 154 -1.96 11.63 -11.07
CA ASP A 154 -2.40 11.75 -12.45
C ASP A 154 -1.55 10.86 -13.36
N THR A 155 -1.93 10.75 -14.62
CA THR A 155 -1.21 9.94 -15.62
C THR A 155 0.21 10.44 -15.89
N MET A 156 0.57 11.66 -15.46
CA MET A 156 1.94 12.17 -15.51
C MET A 156 2.76 11.79 -14.27
N GLY A 157 2.09 11.33 -13.21
CA GLY A 157 2.62 10.62 -12.06
C GLY A 157 3.18 11.54 -10.99
N SER A 158 2.73 11.36 -9.74
CA SER A 158 3.54 11.76 -8.57
C SER A 158 3.21 11.02 -7.26
N ALA A 159 2.51 9.87 -7.29
CA ALA A 159 2.32 9.07 -6.07
C ALA A 159 3.60 8.37 -5.56
N GLU A 160 4.78 8.68 -6.10
CA GLU A 160 6.08 8.23 -5.59
C GLU A 160 6.24 8.53 -4.08
N TYR A 161 5.75 9.69 -3.63
CA TYR A 161 5.72 10.01 -2.20
C TYR A 161 4.86 9.03 -1.40
N GLY A 162 3.68 8.65 -1.90
CA GLY A 162 2.80 7.65 -1.27
C GLY A 162 3.35 6.22 -1.30
N ILE A 163 4.19 5.89 -2.28
CA ILE A 163 4.85 4.58 -2.37
C ILE A 163 6.03 4.49 -1.40
N ASN A 164 6.82 5.56 -1.29
CA ASN A 164 8.04 5.60 -0.47
C ASN A 164 7.78 5.94 1.00
N ASN A 165 6.68 6.64 1.31
CA ASN A 165 6.29 6.99 2.66
C ASN A 165 5.07 6.17 3.13
N GLY A 166 4.52 6.55 4.27
CA GLY A 166 3.36 5.89 4.86
C GLY A 166 2.47 6.88 5.59
N ILE A 167 1.42 6.36 6.19
CA ILE A 167 0.52 7.12 7.05
C ILE A 167 -0.08 6.18 8.10
N TYR A 168 -0.46 6.73 9.24
CA TYR A 168 -1.29 6.03 10.23
C TYR A 168 -2.77 6.15 9.86
N ASN A 169 -3.57 5.13 10.18
CA ASN A 169 -5.01 5.12 9.94
C ASN A 169 -5.71 6.35 10.54
N GLU A 170 -5.24 6.80 11.70
CA GLU A 170 -5.78 7.93 12.45
C GLU A 170 -5.61 9.25 11.68
N ASP A 171 -4.45 9.47 11.06
CA ASP A 171 -4.19 10.67 10.26
C ASP A 171 -4.83 10.57 8.86
N MET A 172 -4.90 9.37 8.28
CA MET A 172 -5.66 9.15 7.04
C MET A 172 -7.15 9.42 7.23
N ALA A 173 -7.71 9.07 8.40
CA ALA A 173 -9.10 9.39 8.72
C ALA A 173 -9.34 10.92 8.77
N VAL A 174 -8.36 11.70 9.26
CA VAL A 174 -8.44 13.18 9.20
C VAL A 174 -8.46 13.65 7.74
N ALA A 175 -7.57 13.13 6.89
CA ALA A 175 -7.54 13.48 5.47
C ALA A 175 -8.87 13.16 4.75
N ILE A 176 -9.50 12.04 5.10
CA ILE A 176 -10.83 11.65 4.56
C ILE A 176 -11.90 12.65 5.00
N VAL A 177 -11.95 13.00 6.30
CA VAL A 177 -12.93 13.96 6.82
C VAL A 177 -12.74 15.34 6.17
N ASP A 178 -11.51 15.82 6.06
CA ASP A 178 -11.21 17.11 5.45
C ASP A 178 -11.65 17.16 3.97
N GLU A 179 -11.51 16.06 3.22
CA GLU A 179 -12.01 15.99 1.84
C GLU A 179 -13.54 15.90 1.77
N ILE A 180 -14.20 15.23 2.72
CA ILE A 180 -15.68 15.22 2.79
C ILE A 180 -16.21 16.65 3.02
N GLU A 181 -15.55 17.42 3.89
CA GLU A 181 -15.98 18.78 4.25
C GLU A 181 -15.66 19.80 3.15
N ASN A 182 -14.51 19.69 2.49
CA ASN A 182 -14.03 20.68 1.54
C ASN A 182 -14.25 20.32 0.07
N ASN A 183 -14.37 19.02 -0.25
CA ASN A 183 -14.59 18.46 -1.58
C ASN A 183 -13.67 19.08 -2.67
N LYS A 184 -12.36 19.12 -2.41
CA LYS A 184 -11.35 19.75 -3.28
C LYS A 184 -10.85 18.81 -4.38
N LEU A 185 -11.01 17.49 -4.19
CA LEU A 185 -10.41 16.45 -5.04
C LEU A 185 -11.45 15.77 -5.94
N THR A 186 -12.48 16.52 -6.34
CA THR A 186 -13.52 16.01 -7.25
C THR A 186 -12.92 15.51 -8.57
N HIS A 187 -13.29 14.28 -8.94
CA HIS A 187 -12.82 13.51 -10.10
C HIS A 187 -11.31 13.30 -10.14
N LYS A 188 -10.67 13.27 -8.96
CA LYS A 188 -9.24 13.02 -8.81
C LYS A 188 -9.00 11.68 -8.12
N HIS A 189 -7.94 11.04 -8.58
CA HIS A 189 -7.27 9.96 -7.87
C HIS A 189 -6.17 10.58 -7.02
N TRP A 190 -6.08 10.20 -5.76
CA TRP A 190 -5.17 10.81 -4.81
C TRP A 190 -4.70 9.81 -3.74
N THR A 191 -3.62 10.17 -3.08
CA THR A 191 -3.06 9.48 -1.93
C THR A 191 -2.68 10.49 -0.86
N CYS A 192 -2.40 10.02 0.34
CA CYS A 192 -1.91 10.87 1.42
C CYS A 192 -0.80 10.19 2.20
N THR A 193 0.11 11.00 2.71
CA THR A 193 1.24 10.58 3.54
C THR A 193 1.24 11.36 4.84
N GLY A 194 1.81 10.79 5.89
CA GLY A 194 1.92 11.47 7.18
C GLY A 194 3.15 11.01 7.95
N PRO A 195 3.39 11.59 9.13
CA PRO A 195 4.51 11.20 9.97
C PRO A 195 4.33 9.76 10.45
N ILE A 196 5.32 8.91 10.17
CA ILE A 196 5.36 7.50 10.56
C ILE A 196 6.54 7.23 11.50
N GLY A 197 6.40 6.27 12.41
CA GLY A 197 7.46 5.94 13.39
C GLY A 197 7.44 6.81 14.64
N VAL A 198 6.37 7.58 14.84
CA VAL A 198 6.09 8.26 16.10
C VAL A 198 5.64 7.20 17.10
N LYS A 199 6.51 6.83 18.04
CA LYS A 199 6.16 5.88 19.10
C LYS A 199 5.24 6.56 20.11
N GLU A 200 4.16 5.90 20.50
CA GLU A 200 3.58 6.11 21.84
C GLU A 200 4.69 5.75 22.83
N TRP A 201 5.09 6.72 23.64
CA TRP A 201 6.05 6.55 24.73
C TRP A 201 5.38 5.84 25.90
#